data_AF-A0A5J4VL38-F1
#
_entry.id   AF-A0A5J4VL38-F1
#
_cell.length_a   1.000
_cell.length_b   1.000
_cell.length_c   1.000
_cell.angle_alpha   90.00
_cell.angle_beta   90.00
_cell.angle_gamma   90.00
#
_symmetry.space_group_name_H-M   'P 1'
#
loop_
_entity.id
_entity.type
_entity.pdbx_description
1 polymer ?
#
loop_
_entity_poly.entity_id
_entity_poly.type
_entity_poly.pdbx_seq_one_letter_code
_entity_poly.pdbx_strand_id
1 'polypeptide(L)' 'MGFWSGLKNFGSKILHGVTSAAKWVAPVLHKVMGDVSGPLGAINPTAGMITRGVGGAAGMANKFLNR' A
#
# COMPACT_ATOMS: atom_id res chain seq x y z
N MET A 1 6.02 25.84 -38.05
CA MET A 1 5.22 24.82 -37.31
C MET A 1 5.97 23.52 -36.96
N GLY A 2 7.23 23.30 -37.39
CA GLY A 2 7.91 22.00 -37.21
C GLY A 2 8.46 21.69 -35.80
N PHE A 3 8.98 22.68 -35.07
CA PHE A 3 9.60 22.45 -33.76
C PHE A 3 8.60 21.94 -32.70
N TRP A 4 7.46 22.61 -32.56
CA TRP A 4 6.43 22.26 -31.58
C TRP A 4 5.73 20.94 -31.90
N SER A 5 5.60 20.55 -33.18
CA SER A 5 5.07 19.24 -33.53
C SER A 5 6.07 18.12 -33.20
N GLY A 6 7.37 18.37 -33.40
CA GLY A 6 8.43 17.44 -32.99
C GLY A 6 8.43 17.17 -31.48
N LEU A 7 8.31 18.22 -30.66
CA LEU A 7 8.23 18.09 -29.20
C LEU A 7 6.98 17.31 -28.76
N LYS A 8 5.82 17.58 -29.37
CA LYS A 8 4.58 16.84 -29.10
C LYS A 8 4.71 15.35 -29.46
N ASN A 9 5.37 15.02 -30.56
CA ASN A 9 5.62 13.64 -31.00
C ASN A 9 6.68 12.93 -30.14
N PHE A 10 7.63 13.67 -29.57
CA PHE A 10 8.60 13.12 -28.64
C PHE A 10 7.92 12.66 -27.34
N GLY A 11 7.05 13.50 -26.78
CA GLY A 11 6.27 13.15 -25.59
C GLY A 11 5.40 11.90 -25.78
N SER A 12 4.72 11.77 -26.92
CA SER A 12 3.88 10.59 -27.19
C SER A 12 4.69 9.29 -27.34
N LYS A 13 5.90 9.36 -27.91
CA LYS A 13 6.81 8.21 -28.01
C LYS A 13 7.33 7.76 -26.65
N ILE A 14 7.71 8.70 -25.79
CA ILE A 14 8.13 8.38 -24.41
C ILE A 14 6.97 7.75 -23.65
N LEU A 15 5.78 8.37 -23.71
CA LEU A 15 4.60 7.84 -23.03
C LEU A 15 4.26 6.43 -23.51
N HIS A 16 4.29 6.19 -24.82
CA HIS A 16 4.04 4.86 -25.38
C HIS A 16 5.05 3.82 -24.89
N GLY A 17 6.34 4.17 -24.85
CA GLY A 17 7.39 3.30 -24.30
C GLY A 17 7.18 3.00 -22.81
N VAL A 18 6.90 4.03 -22.01
CA VAL A 18 6.63 3.90 -20.57
C VAL A 18 5.38 3.04 -20.31
N THR A 19 4.28 3.30 -21.01
CA THR A 19 3.06 2.49 -20.89
C THR A 19 3.30 1.03 -21.27
N SER A 20 4.12 0.79 -22.30
CA SER A 20 4.46 -0.57 -22.70
C SER A 20 5.29 -1.28 -21.63
N ALA A 21 6.30 -0.63 -21.06
CA ALA A 21 7.07 -1.16 -19.95
C ALA A 21 6.20 -1.41 -18.69
N ALA A 22 5.32 -0.47 -18.36
CA ALA A 22 4.41 -0.58 -17.21
C ALA A 22 3.48 -1.80 -17.32
N LYS A 23 3.01 -2.16 -18.52
CA LYS A 23 2.20 -3.37 -18.73
C LYS A 23 2.93 -4.66 -18.33
N TRP A 24 4.26 -4.72 -18.50
CA TRP A 24 5.07 -5.87 -18.10
C TRP A 24 5.34 -5.90 -16.59
N VAL A 25 5.46 -4.73 -15.96
CA VAL A 25 5.79 -4.60 -14.53
C VAL A 25 4.55 -4.76 -13.63
N ALA A 26 3.38 -4.29 -14.09
CA ALA A 26 2.13 -4.34 -13.35
C ALA A 26 1.76 -5.73 -12.77
N PRO A 27 1.78 -6.85 -13.52
CA PRO A 27 1.42 -8.16 -12.98
C PRO A 27 2.42 -8.66 -11.92
N VAL A 28 3.71 -8.32 -12.06
CA VAL A 28 4.73 -8.68 -11.07
C VAL A 28 4.50 -7.92 -9.77
N LEU A 29 4.25 -6.61 -9.86
CA LEU A 29 3.95 -5.79 -8.68
C LEU A 29 2.66 -6.21 -7.97
N HIS A 30 1.60 -6.55 -8.72
CA HIS A 30 0.37 -7.08 -8.12
C HIS A 30 0.66 -8.37 -7.35
N LYS A 31 1.42 -9.30 -7.93
CA LYS A 31 1.77 -10.55 -7.27
C LYS A 31 2.59 -10.32 -5.98
N VAL A 32 3.62 -9.47 -6.06
CA VAL A 32 4.42 -9.09 -4.88
C VAL A 32 3.56 -8.45 -3.79
N MET A 33 2.66 -7.52 -4.14
CA MET A 33 1.78 -6.91 -3.15
C MET A 33 0.81 -7.92 -2.53
N GLY A 34 0.27 -8.85 -3.32
CA GLY A 34 -0.56 -9.95 -2.83
C GLY A 34 0.19 -10.84 -1.86
N ASP A 35 1.38 -11.30 -2.23
CA ASP A 35 2.23 -12.19 -1.43
C ASP A 35 2.74 -11.51 -0.15
N VAL A 36 2.99 -10.21 -0.18
CA VAL A 36 3.45 -9.42 0.97
C VAL A 36 2.29 -8.99 1.90
N SER A 37 1.05 -8.90 1.41
CA SER A 37 -0.12 -8.49 2.22
C SER A 37 -0.42 -9.42 3.40
N GLY A 38 -0.26 -10.74 3.21
CA GLY A 38 -0.47 -11.74 4.27
C GLY A 38 0.56 -11.58 5.39
N PRO A 39 1.87 -11.65 5.08
CA PRO A 39 2.95 -11.37 6.03
C PRO A 39 2.81 -9.99 6.70
N LEU A 40 2.50 -8.91 5.96
CA LEU A 40 2.29 -7.58 6.55
C LEU A 40 1.11 -7.53 7.53
N GLY A 41 -0.01 -8.19 7.22
CA GLY A 41 -1.12 -8.35 8.17
C GLY A 41 -0.74 -9.17 9.40
N ALA A 42 0.15 -10.15 9.21
CA ALA A 42 0.67 -11.03 10.25
C ALA A 42 1.94 -10.50 10.97
N ILE A 43 2.47 -9.34 10.61
CA ILE A 43 3.58 -8.69 11.31
C ILE A 43 3.07 -7.81 12.48
N ASN A 44 1.76 -7.53 12.56
CA ASN A 44 1.18 -6.90 13.76
C ASN A 44 0.16 -7.70 14.62
N PRO A 45 0.28 -9.03 14.79
CA PRO A 45 -0.53 -9.76 15.77
C PRO A 45 -0.10 -9.41 17.19
N THR A 46 1.18 -9.13 17.43
CA THR A 46 1.71 -8.81 18.76
C THR A 46 1.17 -7.47 19.28
N ALA A 47 1.19 -6.37 18.51
CA ALA A 47 0.57 -5.13 19.01
C ALA A 47 -0.96 -5.20 19.03
N GLY A 48 -1.58 -5.99 18.13
CA GLY A 48 -3.01 -6.30 18.20
C GLY A 48 -3.42 -7.06 19.46
N MET A 49 -2.57 -7.96 19.97
CA MET A 49 -2.80 -8.65 21.24
C MET A 49 -2.49 -7.78 22.45
N ILE A 50 -1.41 -6.98 22.41
CA ILE A 50 -1.06 -6.04 23.50
C ILE A 50 -2.15 -4.98 23.65
N THR A 51 -2.66 -4.40 22.55
CA THR A 51 -3.72 -3.37 22.62
C THR A 51 -5.04 -3.96 23.17
N ARG A 52 -5.37 -5.20 22.81
CA ARG A 52 -6.56 -5.90 23.34
C ARG A 52 -6.41 -6.23 24.82
N GLY A 53 -5.23 -6.68 25.26
CA GLY A 53 -4.93 -6.94 26.66
C GLY A 53 -5.00 -5.67 27.52
N VAL A 54 -4.38 -4.58 27.07
CA VAL A 54 -4.39 -3.29 27.75
C VAL A 54 -5.80 -2.69 27.79
N GLY A 55 -6.53 -2.72 26.67
CA GLY A 55 -7.92 -2.25 26.61
C GLY A 55 -8.86 -3.05 27.51
N GLY A 56 -8.67 -4.38 27.58
CA GLY A 56 -9.43 -5.24 28.50
C GLY A 56 -9.15 -4.94 29.97
N ALA A 57 -7.88 -4.76 30.35
CA ALA A 57 -7.49 -4.42 31.72
C ALA A 57 -7.99 -3.01 32.13
N ALA A 58 -7.82 -2.02 31.25
CA ALA A 58 -8.31 -0.66 31.48
C ALA A 58 -9.84 -0.61 31.60
N GLY A 59 -10.55 -1.35 30.73
CA GLY A 59 -12.01 -1.47 30.80
C GLY A 59 -12.49 -2.14 32.08
N MET A 60 -11.74 -3.11 32.60
CA MET A 60 -12.04 -3.76 33.88
C MET A 60 -11.79 -2.81 35.06
N ALA A 61 -10.68 -2.07 35.06
CA ALA A 61 -10.36 -1.07 36.08
C ALA A 61 -11.41 0.07 36.12
N ASN A 62 -11.87 0.53 34.96
CA ASN A 62 -12.88 1.59 34.86
C ASN A 62 -14.20 1.23 35.57
N LYS A 63 -14.58 -0.06 35.59
CA LYS A 63 -15.80 -0.52 36.30
C LYS A 63 -15.69 -0.36 37.82
N PHE A 64 -14.49 -0.35 38.37
CA PHE A 64 -14.26 -0.12 39.80
C PHE A 64 -14.10 1.35 40.14
N LEU A 65 -13.56 2.15 39.21
CA LEU A 65 -13.30 3.57 39.42
C LEU A 65 -14.53 4.46 39.20
N ASN A 66 -15.48 4.02 38.38
CA ASN A 66 -16.67 4.81 38.02
C ASN A 66 -17.96 4.31 38.71
N ARG A 67 -17.85 3.91 39.98
CA ARG A 67 -18.99 3.58 40.86
C ARG A 67 -19.44 4.82 41.64
#